data_AF-A0A7M4A101-F1
#
_entry.id   AF-A0A7M4A101-F1
#
_cell.length_a   1.000
_cell.length_b   1.000
_cell.length_c   1.000
_cell.angle_alpha   90.00
_cell.angle_beta   90.00
_cell.angle_gamma   90.00
#
_symmetry.space_group_name_H-M   'P 1'
#
loop_
_entity.id
_entity.type
_entity.pdbx_description
1 polymer ?
#
loop_
_entity_poly.entity_id
_entity_poly.type
_entity_poly.pdbx_seq_one_letter_code
_entity_poly.pdbx_strand_id
1 'polypeptide(L)'
;MVESSEPRWLVLDGYEDEPAAFGVPPYVGFHVRYVCGVMESAGLNYEYMTVDRYRQALKTEPESIARRLNTCLGVVCIAGAVVPGKYLRGTPISLKETQALIRSLPQGTPALLGGWAIRGWKQQGWTPLRPNLFLALQDTDATLHHFLERGEWKHQRRTPEQWTKWAQAGAASKAVTDHPDLGTEHRAGPLTYEVEVYQGCVRYKRG
;
A
#
# COMPACT_ATOMS: atom_id res chain seq x y z
N MET A 1 0.42 -18.53 20.08
CA MET A 1 -0.36 -18.81 18.85
C MET A 1 0.65 -19.07 17.75
N VAL A 2 0.61 -20.24 17.14
CA VAL A 2 1.48 -20.57 16.00
C VAL A 2 0.98 -19.74 14.82
N GLU A 3 1.75 -18.74 14.37
CA GLU A 3 1.46 -18.03 13.12
C GLU A 3 1.31 -19.07 12.00
N SER A 4 0.15 -19.06 11.34
CA SER A 4 -0.09 -19.94 10.18
C SER A 4 0.98 -19.65 9.12
N SER A 5 1.77 -20.69 8.81
CA SER A 5 2.94 -20.66 7.94
C SER A 5 2.61 -20.60 6.45
N GLU A 6 1.36 -20.30 6.08
CA GLU A 6 0.97 -20.19 4.67
C GLU A 6 1.59 -18.94 4.04
N PRO A 7 2.29 -19.09 2.89
CA PRO A 7 2.77 -17.97 2.09
C PRO A 7 1.62 -17.02 1.75
N ARG A 8 1.87 -15.73 1.91
CA ARG A 8 0.90 -14.67 1.64
C ARG A 8 1.58 -13.44 1.06
N TRP A 9 0.82 -12.59 0.40
CA TRP A 9 1.25 -11.25 0.02
C TRP A 9 1.33 -10.34 1.25
N LEU A 10 2.20 -9.34 1.21
CA LEU A 10 2.19 -8.24 2.19
C LEU A 10 1.73 -6.96 1.49
N VAL A 11 0.65 -6.37 1.97
CA VAL A 11 0.24 -5.01 1.64
C VAL A 11 0.68 -4.11 2.79
N LEU A 12 1.76 -3.36 2.56
CA LEU A 12 2.27 -2.37 3.49
C LEU A 12 1.62 -1.02 3.20
N ASP A 13 0.77 -0.58 4.11
CA ASP A 13 0.26 0.78 4.15
C ASP A 13 1.35 1.70 4.71
N GLY A 14 2.18 2.22 3.81
CA GLY A 14 3.20 3.22 4.12
C GLY A 14 2.62 4.59 4.48
N TYR A 15 1.29 4.71 4.49
CA TYR A 15 0.45 5.89 4.54
C TYR A 15 0.68 6.91 3.43
N GLU A 16 -0.42 7.51 3.02
CA GLU A 16 -0.48 8.55 2.01
C GLU A 16 -0.59 9.92 2.67
N ASP A 17 0.05 10.93 2.09
CA ASP A 17 -0.19 12.32 2.47
C ASP A 17 0.02 13.14 1.19
N GLU A 18 -1.09 13.31 0.48
CA GLU A 18 -1.17 14.09 -0.75
C GLU A 18 -2.32 15.11 -0.61
N PRO A 19 -2.32 16.19 -1.40
CA PRO A 19 -3.39 17.20 -1.30
C PRO A 19 -4.82 16.66 -1.47
N ALA A 20 -4.98 15.47 -2.06
CA ALA A 20 -6.26 14.80 -2.29
C ALA A 20 -6.59 13.66 -1.30
N ALA A 21 -5.64 13.25 -0.45
CA ALA A 21 -5.77 12.13 0.47
C ALA A 21 -4.90 12.38 1.70
N PHE A 22 -5.53 12.52 2.87
CA PHE A 22 -4.84 12.73 4.14
C PHE A 22 -4.05 11.51 4.55
N GLY A 23 -4.60 10.30 4.30
CA GLY A 23 -4.00 8.96 4.37
C GLY A 23 -3.19 8.55 5.60
N VAL A 24 -2.95 9.46 6.55
CA VAL A 24 -2.24 9.26 7.81
C VAL A 24 -3.26 9.09 8.94
N PRO A 25 -3.01 8.23 9.94
CA PRO A 25 -3.91 8.00 11.06
C PRO A 25 -4.53 9.28 11.65
N PRO A 26 -5.86 9.31 11.81
CA PRO A 26 -6.75 8.15 11.82
C PRO A 26 -7.41 7.84 10.46
N TYR A 27 -6.90 8.36 9.34
CA TYR A 27 -7.48 8.14 8.01
C TYR A 27 -6.92 6.88 7.35
N VAL A 28 -7.76 6.16 6.60
CA VAL A 28 -7.34 5.14 5.64
C VAL A 28 -7.65 5.60 4.22
N GLY A 29 -6.59 5.72 3.41
CA GLY A 29 -6.66 6.22 2.05
C GLY A 29 -7.31 5.26 1.07
N PHE A 30 -7.81 5.79 -0.05
CA PHE A 30 -8.47 4.95 -1.06
C PHE A 30 -7.49 4.08 -1.85
N HIS A 31 -6.26 4.53 -2.14
CA HIS A 31 -5.30 3.76 -2.93
C HIS A 31 -4.95 2.42 -2.28
N VAL A 32 -4.64 2.40 -0.98
CA VAL A 32 -4.33 1.16 -0.27
C VAL A 32 -5.53 0.23 -0.21
N ARG A 33 -6.75 0.78 -0.01
CA ARG A 33 -7.97 -0.03 -0.02
C ARG A 33 -8.24 -0.62 -1.39
N TYR A 34 -7.94 0.07 -2.49
CA TYR A 34 -8.11 -0.52 -3.82
C TYR A 34 -7.06 -1.56 -4.15
N VAL A 35 -5.81 -1.38 -3.69
CA VAL A 35 -4.80 -2.45 -3.72
C VAL A 35 -5.33 -3.68 -2.99
N CYS A 36 -5.85 -3.51 -1.77
CA CYS A 36 -6.50 -4.60 -1.05
C CYS A 36 -7.73 -5.14 -1.81
N GLY A 37 -8.52 -4.27 -2.44
CA GLY A 37 -9.67 -4.65 -3.27
C GLY A 37 -9.29 -5.49 -4.49
N VAL A 38 -8.11 -5.28 -5.09
CA VAL A 38 -7.54 -6.16 -6.11
C VAL A 38 -7.19 -7.52 -5.51
N MET A 39 -6.55 -7.56 -4.34
CA MET A 39 -6.22 -8.81 -3.64
C MET A 39 -7.47 -9.62 -3.31
N GLU A 40 -8.50 -8.98 -2.74
CA GLU A 40 -9.81 -9.60 -2.45
C GLU A 40 -10.47 -10.11 -3.73
N SER A 41 -10.51 -9.28 -4.78
CA SER A 41 -11.10 -9.65 -6.08
C SER A 41 -10.41 -10.83 -6.75
N ALA A 42 -9.12 -11.05 -6.46
CA ALA A 42 -8.32 -12.14 -6.97
C ALA A 42 -8.31 -13.37 -6.03
N GLY A 43 -8.96 -13.29 -4.86
CA GLY A 43 -8.98 -14.38 -3.86
C GLY A 43 -7.59 -14.67 -3.28
N LEU A 44 -6.71 -13.68 -3.23
CA LEU A 44 -5.33 -13.87 -2.76
C LEU A 44 -5.26 -13.85 -1.23
N ASN A 45 -4.43 -14.74 -0.67
CA ASN A 45 -4.06 -14.62 0.73
C ASN A 45 -3.04 -13.48 0.88
N TYR A 46 -3.39 -12.46 1.65
CA TYR A 46 -2.51 -11.33 1.96
C TYR A 46 -2.63 -10.90 3.42
N GLU A 47 -1.60 -10.24 3.91
CA GLU A 47 -1.60 -9.50 5.16
C GLU A 47 -1.63 -8.01 4.86
N TYR A 48 -2.49 -7.27 5.56
CA TYR A 48 -2.44 -5.82 5.62
C TYR A 48 -1.66 -5.40 6.86
N MET A 49 -0.68 -4.50 6.69
CA MET A 49 0.10 -3.96 7.79
C MET A 49 0.33 -2.47 7.59
N THR A 50 0.10 -1.69 8.64
CA THR A 50 0.45 -0.26 8.61
C THR A 50 1.93 -0.04 8.86
N VAL A 51 2.49 1.06 8.38
CA VAL A 51 3.90 1.41 8.61
C VAL A 51 4.23 1.51 10.10
N ASP A 52 3.30 1.98 10.93
CA ASP A 52 3.52 2.06 12.36
C ASP A 52 3.56 0.68 13.01
N ARG A 53 2.67 -0.25 12.62
CA ARG A 53 2.75 -1.66 13.04
C ARG A 53 4.04 -2.32 12.55
N TYR A 54 4.43 -2.07 11.31
CA TYR A 54 5.68 -2.58 10.74
C TYR A 54 6.91 -2.07 11.51
N ARG A 55 6.97 -0.77 11.80
CA ARG A 55 8.02 -0.15 12.63
C ARG A 55 8.07 -0.74 14.03
N GLN A 56 6.91 -0.94 14.66
CA GLN A 56 6.83 -1.54 15.99
C GLN A 56 7.31 -3.00 15.96
N ALA A 57 6.87 -3.78 14.97
CA ALA A 57 7.26 -5.18 14.83
C ALA A 57 8.75 -5.33 14.52
N LEU A 58 9.35 -4.44 13.71
CA LEU A 58 10.81 -4.42 13.50
C LEU A 58 11.60 -4.18 14.81
N LYS A 59 11.02 -3.48 15.80
CA LYS A 59 11.67 -3.24 17.10
C LYS A 59 11.44 -4.36 18.09
N THR A 60 10.24 -4.94 18.10
CA THR A 60 9.79 -5.87 19.14
C THR A 60 9.99 -7.32 18.72
N GLU A 61 9.79 -7.64 17.44
CA GLU A 61 9.78 -9.00 16.89
C GLU A 61 10.50 -9.06 15.52
N PRO A 62 11.76 -8.60 15.40
CA PRO A 62 12.46 -8.50 14.12
C PRO A 62 12.59 -9.84 13.39
N GLU A 63 12.75 -10.94 14.11
CA GLU A 63 12.84 -12.28 13.52
C GLU A 63 11.51 -12.73 12.87
N SER A 64 10.36 -12.34 13.44
CA SER A 64 9.06 -12.62 12.83
C SER A 64 8.92 -11.86 11.52
N ILE A 65 9.29 -10.57 11.49
CA ILE A 65 9.25 -9.77 10.25
C ILE A 65 10.21 -10.33 9.20
N ALA A 66 11.44 -10.71 9.58
CA ALA A 66 12.39 -11.33 8.66
C ALA A 66 11.82 -12.62 8.07
N ARG A 67 11.19 -13.48 8.89
CA ARG A 67 10.54 -14.71 8.44
C ARG A 67 9.39 -14.43 7.48
N ARG A 68 8.50 -13.49 7.83
CA ARG A 68 7.36 -13.07 7.00
C ARG A 68 7.82 -12.58 5.63
N LEU A 69 8.84 -11.74 5.56
CA LEU A 69 9.40 -11.24 4.30
C LEU A 69 10.11 -12.36 3.51
N ASN A 70 10.75 -13.31 4.20
CA ASN A 70 11.43 -14.42 3.55
C ASN A 70 10.47 -15.42 2.89
N THR A 71 9.25 -15.57 3.42
CA THR A 71 8.24 -16.50 2.91
C THR A 71 7.08 -15.81 2.17
N CYS A 72 7.14 -14.49 1.95
CA CYS A 72 6.06 -13.77 1.29
C CYS A 72 5.99 -14.10 -0.21
N LEU A 73 4.77 -14.13 -0.74
CA LEU A 73 4.50 -14.31 -2.18
C LEU A 73 4.86 -13.07 -3.00
N GLY A 74 4.82 -11.91 -2.35
CA GLY A 74 5.13 -10.62 -2.93
C GLY A 74 4.77 -9.49 -1.97
N VAL A 75 5.24 -8.29 -2.28
CA VAL A 75 5.00 -7.09 -1.47
C VAL A 75 4.40 -5.99 -2.33
N VAL A 76 3.35 -5.36 -1.83
CA VAL A 76 2.85 -4.09 -2.34
C VAL A 76 3.00 -3.05 -1.24
N CYS A 77 3.63 -1.91 -1.54
CA CYS A 77 3.78 -0.82 -0.58
C CYS A 77 3.28 0.47 -1.20
N ILE A 78 2.37 1.14 -0.50
CA ILE A 78 1.92 2.49 -0.85
C ILE A 78 2.73 3.48 -0.03
N ALA A 79 3.36 4.46 -0.67
CA ALA A 79 4.15 5.50 -0.01
C ALA A 79 3.65 6.90 -0.39
N GLY A 80 3.15 7.62 0.60
CA GLY A 80 2.78 9.04 0.54
C GLY A 80 3.96 9.97 0.52
N ALA A 81 3.78 11.16 -0.06
CA ALA A 81 4.77 12.21 0.07
C ALA A 81 4.86 12.65 1.53
N VAL A 82 6.07 12.90 2.03
CA VAL A 82 6.23 13.52 3.36
C VAL A 82 6.11 15.03 3.18
N VAL A 83 4.99 15.62 3.58
CA VAL A 83 4.87 17.09 3.60
C VAL A 83 5.45 17.66 4.90
N PRO A 84 6.10 18.85 4.85
CA PRO A 84 6.53 19.56 6.04
C PRO A 84 5.32 19.92 6.92
N GLY A 85 5.26 19.38 8.13
CA GLY A 85 4.13 19.58 9.04
C GLY A 85 4.19 18.68 10.25
N LYS A 86 3.21 18.83 11.15
CA LYS A 86 3.00 17.91 12.27
C LYS A 86 1.93 16.91 11.89
N TYR A 87 2.29 15.63 11.89
CA TYR A 87 1.32 14.55 11.78
C TYR A 87 0.70 14.26 13.14
N LEU A 88 -0.58 13.88 13.16
CA LEU A 88 -1.32 13.69 14.41
C LEU A 88 -0.83 12.46 15.20
N ARG A 89 -0.49 11.35 14.52
CA ARG A 89 -0.07 10.09 15.17
C ARG A 89 1.00 9.31 14.42
N GLY A 90 0.83 9.08 13.12
CA GLY A 90 1.78 8.34 12.29
C GLY A 90 2.54 9.25 11.34
N THR A 91 3.67 8.81 10.81
CA THR A 91 4.36 9.50 9.70
C THR A 91 4.41 8.57 8.48
N PRO A 92 4.28 9.09 7.25
CA PRO A 92 4.48 8.28 6.07
C PRO A 92 5.85 7.58 6.07
N ILE A 93 5.96 6.46 5.35
CA ILE A 93 7.20 5.70 5.21
C ILE A 93 8.28 6.55 4.53
N SER A 94 9.48 6.52 5.08
CA SER A 94 10.62 7.24 4.49
C SER A 94 11.27 6.46 3.34
N LEU A 95 12.03 7.17 2.50
CA LEU A 95 12.87 6.54 1.47
C LEU A 95 13.86 5.53 2.09
N LYS A 96 14.43 5.86 3.26
CA LYS A 96 15.37 4.99 3.97
C LYS A 96 14.71 3.67 4.41
N GLU A 97 13.50 3.75 4.97
CA GLU A 97 12.72 2.57 5.37
C GLU A 97 12.30 1.74 4.15
N THR A 98 11.90 2.40 3.07
CA THR A 98 11.56 1.74 1.80
C THR A 98 12.77 1.00 1.22
N GLN A 99 13.95 1.61 1.24
CA GLN A 99 15.20 0.96 0.82
C GLN A 99 15.56 -0.24 1.72
N ALA A 100 15.34 -0.13 3.03
CA ALA A 100 15.58 -1.23 3.96
C ALA A 100 14.64 -2.41 3.70
N LEU A 101 13.34 -2.14 3.47
CA LEU A 101 12.36 -3.13 3.04
C LEU A 101 12.80 -3.83 1.75
N ILE A 102 13.18 -3.08 0.71
CA ILE A 102 13.62 -3.67 -0.57
C ILE A 102 14.83 -4.59 -0.38
N ARG A 103 15.77 -4.22 0.51
CA ARG A 103 16.97 -5.03 0.78
C ARG A 103 16.68 -6.31 1.56
N SER A 104 15.64 -6.33 2.40
CA SER A 104 15.28 -7.51 3.17
C SER A 104 14.47 -8.55 2.39
N LEU A 105 13.97 -8.22 1.19
CA LEU A 105 13.24 -9.16 0.36
C LEU A 105 14.17 -10.22 -0.29
N PRO A 106 13.78 -11.51 -0.34
CA PRO A 106 14.49 -12.55 -1.08
C PRO A 106 14.55 -12.27 -2.58
N GLN A 107 15.65 -12.62 -3.23
CA GLN A 107 15.84 -12.36 -4.66
C GLN A 107 14.68 -12.92 -5.50
N GLY A 108 14.14 -12.10 -6.40
CA GLY A 108 13.04 -12.50 -7.28
C GLY A 108 11.64 -12.34 -6.68
N THR A 109 11.48 -12.08 -5.38
CA THR A 109 10.17 -11.74 -4.78
C THR A 109 9.55 -10.55 -5.51
N PRO A 110 8.33 -10.69 -6.07
CA PRO A 110 7.60 -9.58 -6.69
C PRO A 110 7.39 -8.44 -5.70
N ALA A 111 7.76 -7.23 -6.10
CA ALA A 111 7.60 -6.03 -5.28
C ALA A 111 7.04 -4.87 -6.11
N LEU A 112 5.90 -4.34 -5.68
CA LEU A 112 5.26 -3.18 -6.30
C LEU A 112 5.24 -2.02 -5.31
N LEU A 113 5.88 -0.91 -5.66
CA LEU A 113 5.88 0.30 -4.84
C LEU A 113 5.11 1.39 -5.57
N GLY A 114 4.10 1.96 -4.93
CA GLY A 114 3.22 2.98 -5.49
C GLY A 114 3.07 4.20 -4.57
N GLY A 115 2.29 5.17 -5.02
CA GLY A 115 2.04 6.43 -4.31
C GLY A 115 2.97 7.58 -4.74
N TRP A 116 2.66 8.79 -4.26
CA TRP A 116 3.33 10.01 -4.71
C TRP A 116 4.79 10.12 -4.30
N ALA A 117 5.18 9.58 -3.15
CA ALA A 117 6.59 9.57 -2.77
C ALA A 117 7.43 8.78 -3.77
N ILE A 118 6.93 7.64 -4.27
CA ILE A 118 7.64 6.85 -5.29
C ILE A 118 7.89 7.66 -6.55
N ARG A 119 6.89 8.43 -7.00
CA ARG A 119 7.03 9.33 -8.15
C ARG A 119 8.07 10.42 -7.88
N GLY A 120 8.01 11.06 -6.72
CA GLY A 120 8.95 12.11 -6.31
C GLY A 120 10.39 11.61 -6.18
N TRP A 121 10.59 10.48 -5.49
CA TRP A 121 11.91 9.87 -5.33
C TRP A 121 12.50 9.44 -6.67
N LYS A 122 11.69 8.89 -7.59
CA LYS A 122 12.16 8.54 -8.93
C LYS A 122 12.58 9.77 -9.73
N GLN A 123 11.84 10.88 -9.65
CA GLN A 123 12.23 12.16 -10.27
C GLN A 123 13.53 12.72 -9.69
N GLN A 124 13.80 12.44 -8.40
CA GLN A 124 15.06 12.78 -7.72
C GLN A 124 16.20 11.77 -8.01
N GLY A 125 15.99 10.82 -8.93
CA GLY A 125 17.02 9.87 -9.38
C GLY A 125 17.03 8.53 -8.64
N TRP A 126 16.13 8.29 -7.68
CA TRP A 126 16.08 7.00 -6.99
C TRP A 126 15.60 5.88 -7.93
N THR A 127 16.54 5.02 -8.31
CA THR A 127 16.31 3.93 -9.26
C THR A 127 16.92 2.63 -8.71
N PRO A 128 16.24 1.94 -7.78
CA PRO A 128 16.76 0.71 -7.20
C PRO A 128 16.88 -0.39 -8.27
N LEU A 129 18.08 -0.96 -8.40
CA LEU A 129 18.35 -2.06 -9.31
C LEU A 129 18.09 -3.39 -8.59
N ARG A 130 16.87 -3.90 -8.72
CA ARG A 130 16.45 -5.17 -8.15
C ARG A 130 15.55 -5.92 -9.13
N PRO A 131 15.80 -7.22 -9.40
CA PRO A 131 14.87 -8.03 -10.18
C PRO A 131 13.47 -8.07 -9.54
N ASN A 132 12.44 -8.02 -10.38
CA ASN A 132 11.04 -8.12 -9.97
C ASN A 132 10.54 -7.01 -9.02
N LEU A 133 11.25 -5.87 -8.99
CA LEU A 133 10.79 -4.64 -8.33
C LEU A 133 10.25 -3.66 -9.38
N PHE A 134 9.04 -3.16 -9.15
CA PHE A 134 8.40 -2.16 -10.00
C PHE A 134 7.97 -0.93 -9.21
N LEU A 135 8.36 0.25 -9.71
CA LEU A 135 7.94 1.53 -9.16
C LEU A 135 6.76 2.05 -9.97
N ALA A 136 5.53 1.89 -9.47
CA ALA A 136 4.30 2.30 -10.16
C ALA A 136 4.19 3.83 -10.24
N LEU A 137 4.14 4.34 -11.48
CA LEU A 137 3.97 5.78 -11.78
C LEU A 137 2.56 6.12 -12.26
N GLN A 138 1.67 5.13 -12.33
CA GLN A 138 0.27 5.27 -12.68
C GLN A 138 -0.58 4.69 -11.54
N ASP A 139 -1.67 3.99 -11.85
CA ASP A 139 -2.57 3.43 -10.85
C ASP A 139 -1.97 2.12 -10.31
N THR A 140 -1.68 2.08 -9.01
CA THR A 140 -0.93 0.98 -8.39
C THR A 140 -1.73 -0.31 -8.36
N ASP A 141 -3.01 -0.21 -8.04
CA ASP A 141 -4.00 -1.28 -8.11
C ASP A 141 -4.15 -1.86 -9.53
N ALA A 142 -4.29 -1.03 -10.56
CA ALA A 142 -4.37 -1.52 -11.94
C ALA A 142 -3.07 -2.17 -12.41
N THR A 143 -1.93 -1.62 -12.00
CA THR A 143 -0.60 -2.18 -12.27
C THR A 143 -0.43 -3.54 -11.59
N LEU A 144 -0.88 -3.68 -10.34
CA LEU A 144 -0.89 -4.94 -9.60
C LEU A 144 -1.76 -5.99 -10.32
N HIS A 145 -3.00 -5.64 -10.64
CA HIS A 145 -3.92 -6.53 -11.34
C HIS A 145 -3.31 -7.04 -12.66
N HIS A 146 -2.66 -6.17 -13.43
CA HIS A 146 -2.02 -6.59 -14.68
C HIS A 146 -0.89 -7.61 -14.45
N PHE A 147 -0.06 -7.40 -13.43
CA PHE A 147 0.98 -8.36 -13.08
C PHE A 147 0.39 -9.71 -12.65
N LEU A 148 -0.68 -9.70 -11.84
CA LEU A 148 -1.34 -10.92 -11.41
C LEU A 148 -1.92 -11.72 -12.59
N GLU A 149 -2.47 -11.03 -13.59
CA GLU A 149 -3.06 -11.66 -14.78
C GLU A 149 -2.04 -12.10 -15.85
N ARG A 150 -0.92 -11.37 -15.98
CA ARG A 150 0.02 -11.52 -17.11
C ARG A 150 1.41 -11.98 -16.71
N GLY A 151 1.75 -11.94 -15.43
CA GLY A 151 3.10 -12.23 -14.92
C GLY A 151 4.14 -11.16 -15.23
N GLU A 152 3.73 -10.01 -15.76
CA GLU A 152 4.62 -8.94 -16.20
C GLU A 152 4.25 -7.59 -15.60
N TRP A 153 5.26 -6.83 -15.16
CA TRP A 153 5.04 -5.48 -14.68
C TRP A 153 4.86 -4.49 -15.82
N LYS A 154 3.74 -3.76 -15.80
CA LYS A 154 3.46 -2.70 -16.76
C LYS A 154 2.59 -1.63 -16.11
N HIS A 155 2.91 -0.37 -16.35
CA HIS A 155 2.05 0.73 -15.92
C HIS A 155 0.67 0.60 -16.53
N GLN A 156 -0.35 0.66 -15.68
CA GLN A 156 -1.76 0.68 -16.09
C GLN A 156 -2.50 1.84 -15.46
N ARG A 157 -3.59 2.23 -16.11
CA ARG A 157 -4.64 3.08 -15.55
C ARG A 157 -5.90 2.25 -15.40
N ARG A 158 -6.67 2.54 -14.37
CA ARG A 158 -7.97 1.91 -14.13
C ARG A 158 -8.95 2.22 -15.24
N THR A 159 -9.79 1.25 -15.58
CA THR A 159 -11.07 1.51 -16.22
C THR A 159 -12.14 1.86 -15.17
N PRO A 160 -13.26 2.49 -15.57
CA PRO A 160 -14.38 2.75 -14.64
C PRO A 160 -14.92 1.49 -13.94
N GLU A 161 -14.93 0.36 -14.64
CA GLU A 161 -15.37 -0.93 -14.11
C GLU A 161 -14.40 -1.45 -13.05
N GLN A 162 -13.09 -1.36 -13.32
CA GLN A 162 -12.05 -1.72 -12.37
C GLN A 162 -12.13 -0.84 -11.12
N TRP A 163 -12.29 0.47 -11.31
CA TRP A 163 -12.43 1.41 -10.21
C TRP A 163 -13.63 1.07 -9.32
N THR A 164 -14.81 0.87 -9.90
CA THR A 164 -16.02 0.50 -9.15
C THR A 164 -15.83 -0.82 -8.41
N LYS A 165 -15.29 -1.84 -9.08
CA LYS A 165 -15.08 -3.17 -8.51
C LYS A 165 -14.12 -3.11 -7.31
N TRP A 166 -12.98 -2.46 -7.45
CA TRP A 166 -11.96 -2.43 -6.40
C TRP A 166 -12.30 -1.45 -5.28
N ALA A 167 -13.12 -0.43 -5.53
CA ALA A 167 -13.69 0.39 -4.48
C ALA A 167 -14.64 -0.40 -3.57
N GLN A 168 -15.54 -1.19 -4.16
CA GLN A 168 -16.46 -2.04 -3.41
C GLN A 168 -15.72 -3.15 -2.65
N ALA A 169 -14.81 -3.87 -3.32
CA ALA A 169 -14.02 -4.92 -2.68
C ALA A 169 -13.11 -4.34 -1.58
N GLY A 170 -12.51 -3.18 -1.82
CA GLY A 170 -11.66 -2.47 -0.86
C GLY A 170 -12.40 -2.04 0.41
N ALA A 171 -13.70 -1.74 0.31
CA ALA A 171 -14.53 -1.36 1.45
C ALA A 171 -14.77 -2.50 2.46
N ALA A 172 -14.60 -3.76 2.04
CA ALA A 172 -14.71 -4.94 2.91
C ALA A 172 -13.36 -5.63 3.17
N SER A 173 -12.26 -4.98 2.77
CA SER A 173 -10.93 -5.59 2.78
C SER A 173 -10.23 -5.53 4.14
N LYS A 174 -9.07 -6.19 4.27
CA LYS A 174 -8.23 -6.16 5.49
C LYS A 174 -7.71 -4.78 5.86
N ALA A 175 -7.64 -3.85 4.91
CA ALA A 175 -7.34 -2.44 5.22
C ALA A 175 -8.46 -1.76 6.03
N VAL A 176 -9.66 -2.34 6.05
CA VAL A 176 -10.81 -1.88 6.84
C VAL A 176 -10.95 -2.72 8.10
N THR A 177 -10.87 -4.05 7.98
CA THR A 177 -11.16 -4.96 9.10
C THR A 177 -9.99 -5.13 10.08
N ASP A 178 -8.75 -4.96 9.62
CA ASP A 178 -7.55 -5.27 10.40
C ASP A 178 -6.75 -4.01 10.77
N HIS A 179 -7.28 -2.83 10.41
CA HIS A 179 -6.63 -1.55 10.69
C HIS A 179 -6.61 -1.27 12.19
N PRO A 180 -5.46 -0.89 12.78
CA PRO A 180 -5.34 -0.72 14.23
C PRO A 180 -6.29 0.33 14.83
N ASP A 181 -6.61 1.39 14.07
CA ASP A 181 -7.57 2.41 14.50
C ASP A 181 -9.05 2.01 14.36
N LEU A 182 -9.39 0.82 13.84
CA LEU A 182 -10.78 0.35 13.76
C LEU A 182 -11.42 0.22 15.16
N GLY A 183 -10.60 -0.15 16.16
CA GLY A 183 -11.06 -0.47 17.51
C GLY A 183 -11.63 -1.87 17.62
N THR A 184 -12.57 -2.07 18.54
CA THR A 184 -13.25 -3.35 18.77
C THR A 184 -14.75 -3.20 18.53
N GLU A 185 -15.46 -4.33 18.42
CA GLU A 185 -16.92 -4.36 18.28
C GLU A 185 -17.64 -3.55 19.39
N HIS A 186 -17.11 -3.57 20.61
CA HIS A 186 -17.68 -2.85 21.75
C HIS A 186 -17.12 -1.43 21.95
N ARG A 187 -16.04 -1.07 21.22
CA ARG A 187 -15.41 0.24 21.30
C ARG A 187 -14.80 0.61 19.96
N ALA A 188 -15.61 1.27 19.13
CA ALA A 188 -15.14 1.81 17.86
C ALA A 188 -13.94 2.75 18.07
N GLY A 189 -12.93 2.57 17.25
CA GLY A 189 -11.78 3.45 17.19
C GLY A 189 -12.03 4.63 16.23
N PRO A 190 -11.06 5.54 16.09
CA PRO A 190 -11.22 6.78 15.33
C PRO A 190 -11.11 6.61 13.80
N LEU A 191 -10.98 5.37 13.30
CA LEU A 191 -10.74 5.11 11.88
C LEU A 191 -11.74 5.82 10.98
N THR A 192 -11.23 6.69 10.12
CA THR A 192 -12.00 7.47 9.17
C THR A 192 -11.65 7.03 7.75
N TYR A 193 -12.68 6.78 6.96
CA TYR A 193 -12.55 6.26 5.61
C TYR A 193 -12.61 7.40 4.59
N GLU A 194 -11.57 7.55 3.79
CA GLU A 194 -11.64 8.49 2.67
C GLU A 194 -12.49 7.91 1.55
N VAL A 195 -13.15 8.75 0.76
CA VAL A 195 -13.96 8.29 -0.39
C VAL A 195 -13.53 9.08 -1.59
N GLU A 196 -12.99 8.39 -2.60
CA GLU A 196 -12.66 9.00 -3.87
C GLU A 196 -13.95 9.15 -4.69
N VAL A 197 -14.39 10.39 -4.86
CA VAL A 197 -15.59 10.72 -5.64
C VAL A 197 -15.28 11.10 -7.10
N TYR A 198 -14.01 11.39 -7.40
CA TYR A 198 -13.56 11.82 -8.71
C TYR A 198 -12.04 11.65 -8.86
N GLN A 199 -11.56 11.25 -10.05
CA GLN A 199 -10.12 11.12 -10.33
C GLN A 199 -9.57 12.34 -11.10
N GLY A 200 -8.68 13.10 -10.44
CA GLY A 200 -7.97 14.25 -11.03
C GLY A 200 -8.65 15.61 -10.82
N CYS A 201 -8.00 16.70 -11.26
CA CYS A 201 -8.63 18.03 -11.23
C CYS A 201 -9.42 18.25 -12.52
N VAL A 202 -10.69 18.63 -12.42
CA VAL A 202 -11.46 19.14 -13.57
C VAL A 202 -10.74 20.39 -14.08
N ARG A 203 -10.06 20.28 -15.23
CA ARG A 203 -9.52 21.45 -15.93
C ARG A 203 -10.53 21.88 -16.97
N TYR A 204 -11.09 23.07 -16.79
CA TYR A 204 -11.87 23.69 -17.84
C TYR A 204 -10.95 23.94 -19.04
N LYS A 205 -11.29 23.40 -20.21
CA LYS A 205 -10.57 23.67 -21.48
C LYS A 205 -10.86 25.10 -21.96
N ARG A 206 -10.51 26.12 -21.17
CA ARG A 206 -10.32 27.50 -21.64
C ARG A 206 -9.30 28.19 -20.74
N GLY A 207 -8.07 28.27 -21.25
CA GLY A 207 -7.13 29.35 -21.04
C GLY A 207 -6.87 29.95 -22.41
#